data_AF-A0A975AI07-F1
#
_entry.id   AF-A0A975AI07-F1
#
_cell.length_a   1.000
_cell.length_b   1.000
_cell.length_c   1.000
_cell.angle_alpha   90.00
_cell.angle_beta   90.00
_cell.angle_gamma   90.00
#
_symmetry.space_group_name_H-M   'P 1'
#
loop_
_entity.id
_entity.type
_entity.pdbx_description
1 polymer ?
#
loop_
_entity_poly.entity_id
_entity_poly.type
_entity_poly.pdbx_seq_one_letter_code
_entity_poly.pdbx_strand_id
1 'polypeptide(L)'
;MMKETLLLTKTLLKANFGVSKLMYEIKNDPKKLGIPLLMVVVFASLAPVYILYINMLESVYLQLFVLGQEGTLFAMLFSGASIVVLFFGVIYAMSTFYFSKDLERLLYLPLQEGSIVGAKFLNMVFYEYLIVLPLLIPAFFIPFPDMGGPLYVVYFIVGMFLVPVIPLAIGTILVMTIMKFVNVDGKKDMFRTISLFLFLFVMIGIQVLVSRTATSLPPGSEAEFLAALLRDQNSLVNIVGRSYPPAVWISKALYLKEAGSGLFYFVLFAGSSLIFFLATIRIGKALYVQGYFNKVESVKKVTKVDYEKGFDQKSVWKAVFINDFRVVMRTPVYMFNCVSIVVLLPVILFLMPVMTGGAELGFLQQVPQEYQPFIGLGLIGLFVFMAGVNPTQSTTISREGNSAWVQQVLPISKRDAFIGRMAFPLVLQVFSMVFILVGMVFFMKPDPSILLMAFFGGFFTSLPILALGILVDTIRPKLDWDDPQKAVKQNFNVFINMLLGIGYAVLLGFLVYLGMDRLNLAWQAATIFLVLVGVVMTWVLYGVYLKTDTRR
;
A
#
# COMPACT_ATOMS: atom_id res chain seq x y z
N MET A 1 -20.29 25.74 -12.18
CA MET A 1 -19.10 25.22 -11.46
C MET A 1 -19.39 24.53 -10.13
N MET A 2 -19.57 25.20 -8.97
CA MET A 2 -19.60 24.51 -7.65
C MET A 2 -20.72 23.46 -7.51
N LYS A 3 -21.92 23.75 -8.03
CA LYS A 3 -23.05 22.81 -8.04
C LYS A 3 -22.80 21.58 -8.92
N GLU A 4 -22.18 21.76 -10.09
CA GLU A 4 -21.78 20.66 -10.98
C GLU A 4 -20.71 19.78 -10.31
N THR A 5 -19.68 20.40 -9.71
CA THR A 5 -18.60 19.68 -9.03
C THR A 5 -19.15 18.79 -7.91
N LEU A 6 -20.05 19.32 -7.07
CA LEU A 6 -20.66 18.57 -5.97
C LEU A 6 -21.55 17.42 -6.47
N LEU A 7 -22.35 17.67 -7.51
CA LEU A 7 -23.24 16.66 -8.07
C LEU A 7 -22.46 15.54 -8.75
N LEU A 8 -21.40 15.87 -9.49
CA LEU A 8 -20.48 14.91 -10.08
C LEU A 8 -19.71 14.12 -9.01
N THR A 9 -19.25 14.79 -7.95
CA THR A 9 -18.58 14.13 -6.81
C THR A 9 -19.49 13.08 -6.20
N LYS A 10 -20.75 13.42 -5.93
CA LYS A 10 -21.75 12.49 -5.37
C LYS A 10 -21.99 11.29 -6.28
N THR A 11 -22.09 11.50 -7.59
CA THR A 11 -22.29 10.42 -8.57
C THR A 11 -21.09 9.47 -8.61
N LEU A 12 -19.87 10.03 -8.67
CA LEU A 12 -18.63 9.25 -8.64
C LEU A 12 -18.48 8.47 -7.34
N LEU A 13 -18.77 9.06 -6.17
CA LEU A 13 -18.74 8.36 -4.88
C LEU A 13 -19.71 7.17 -4.85
N LYS A 14 -20.93 7.34 -5.37
CA LYS A 14 -21.90 6.24 -5.48
C LYS A 14 -21.41 5.11 -6.39
N ALA A 15 -20.82 5.45 -7.53
CA ALA A 15 -20.29 4.47 -8.48
C ALA A 15 -19.06 3.72 -7.91
N ASN A 16 -18.23 4.44 -7.15
CA ASN A 16 -16.97 3.96 -6.61
C ASN A 16 -17.13 3.07 -5.37
N PHE A 17 -17.95 3.50 -4.41
CA PHE A 17 -18.15 2.79 -3.15
C PHE A 17 -19.24 1.72 -3.23
N GLY A 18 -20.15 1.79 -4.21
CA GLY A 18 -21.17 0.75 -4.43
C GLY A 18 -22.12 0.52 -3.26
N VAL A 19 -22.12 1.37 -2.23
CA VAL A 19 -22.92 1.21 -1.00
C VAL A 19 -24.40 1.08 -1.32
N SER A 20 -24.89 1.85 -2.30
CA SER A 20 -26.29 1.75 -2.74
C SER A 20 -26.63 0.38 -3.36
N LYS A 21 -25.68 -0.21 -4.10
CA LYS A 21 -25.84 -1.56 -4.67
C LYS A 21 -25.79 -2.61 -3.56
N LEU A 22 -24.84 -2.51 -2.63
CA LEU A 22 -24.71 -3.41 -1.49
C LEU A 22 -25.97 -3.38 -0.60
N MET A 23 -26.49 -2.20 -0.30
CA MET A 23 -27.69 -2.02 0.53
C MET A 23 -28.96 -2.55 -0.16
N TYR A 24 -29.07 -2.37 -1.48
CA TYR A 24 -30.14 -2.97 -2.28
C TYR A 24 -30.05 -4.50 -2.30
N GLU A 25 -28.84 -5.04 -2.45
CA GLU A 25 -28.60 -6.48 -2.46
C GLU A 25 -28.88 -7.14 -1.12
N ILE A 26 -28.51 -6.51 0.00
CA ILE A 26 -28.82 -7.00 1.35
C ILE A 26 -30.34 -7.04 1.60
N LYS A 27 -31.06 -6.02 1.12
CA LYS A 27 -32.52 -5.94 1.28
C LYS A 27 -33.26 -7.05 0.53
N ASN A 28 -32.72 -7.49 -0.61
CA ASN A 28 -33.37 -8.47 -1.48
C ASN A 28 -32.84 -9.90 -1.32
N ASP A 29 -31.65 -10.09 -0.75
CA ASP A 29 -31.06 -11.42 -0.52
C ASP A 29 -30.35 -11.47 0.86
N PRO A 30 -30.96 -12.09 1.88
CA PRO A 30 -30.39 -12.16 3.23
C PRO A 30 -29.11 -13.01 3.27
N LYS A 31 -28.83 -13.87 2.27
CA LYS A 31 -27.56 -14.61 2.20
C LYS A 31 -26.37 -13.68 1.94
N LYS A 32 -26.61 -12.47 1.42
CA LYS A 32 -25.57 -11.45 1.20
C LYS A 32 -25.23 -10.65 2.46
N LEU A 33 -25.93 -10.89 3.57
CA LEU A 33 -25.62 -10.33 4.90
C LEU A 33 -24.28 -10.84 5.46
N GLY A 34 -23.74 -11.94 4.91
CA GLY A 34 -22.40 -12.43 5.24
C GLY A 34 -21.28 -11.44 4.89
N ILE A 35 -21.47 -10.58 3.88
CA ILE A 35 -20.45 -9.59 3.47
C ILE A 35 -20.24 -8.51 4.54
N PRO A 36 -21.29 -7.79 5.01
CA PRO A 36 -21.12 -6.81 6.08
C PRO A 36 -20.71 -7.44 7.41
N LEU A 37 -21.21 -8.64 7.75
CA LEU A 37 -20.77 -9.35 8.95
C LEU A 37 -19.27 -9.65 8.90
N LEU A 38 -18.77 -10.12 7.75
CA LEU A 38 -17.35 -10.38 7.54
C LEU A 38 -16.51 -9.10 7.61
N MET A 39 -17.02 -7.96 7.10
CA MET A 39 -16.35 -6.66 7.30
C MET A 39 -16.24 -6.32 8.79
N VAL A 40 -17.31 -6.51 9.57
CA VAL A 40 -17.29 -6.28 11.02
C VAL A 40 -16.25 -7.17 11.70
N VAL A 41 -16.19 -8.46 11.36
CA VAL A 41 -15.18 -9.39 11.90
C VAL A 41 -13.76 -8.95 11.52
N VAL A 42 -13.53 -8.51 10.29
CA VAL A 42 -12.23 -8.00 9.86
C VAL A 42 -11.85 -6.74 10.63
N PHE A 43 -12.76 -5.77 10.78
CA PHE A 43 -12.48 -4.57 11.58
C PHE A 43 -12.26 -4.90 13.06
N ALA A 44 -13.02 -5.85 13.62
CA ALA A 44 -12.83 -6.33 14.99
C ALA A 44 -11.46 -7.01 15.17
N SER A 45 -10.98 -7.74 14.16
CA SER A 45 -9.64 -8.35 14.21
C SER A 45 -8.49 -7.35 14.22
N LEU A 46 -8.74 -6.11 13.79
CA LEU A 46 -7.76 -5.00 13.87
C LEU A 46 -7.75 -4.31 15.24
N ALA A 47 -8.72 -4.61 16.12
CA ALA A 47 -8.83 -3.98 17.44
C ALA A 47 -7.55 -4.14 18.30
N PRO A 48 -6.87 -5.30 18.37
CA PRO A 48 -5.63 -5.43 19.14
C PRO A 48 -4.52 -4.51 18.64
N VAL A 49 -4.36 -4.38 17.32
CA VAL A 49 -3.38 -3.46 16.71
C VAL A 49 -3.74 -2.01 17.03
N TYR A 50 -5.03 -1.69 17.03
CA TYR A 50 -5.52 -0.36 17.36
C TYR A 50 -5.30 0.00 18.84
N ILE A 51 -5.48 -0.97 19.75
CA ILE A 51 -5.19 -0.82 21.19
C ILE A 51 -3.68 -0.60 21.39
N LEU A 52 -2.83 -1.40 20.75
CA LEU A 52 -1.37 -1.20 20.82
C LEU A 52 -0.96 0.18 20.32
N TYR A 53 -1.60 0.67 19.25
CA TYR A 53 -1.36 2.01 18.73
C TYR A 53 -1.78 3.11 19.71
N ILE A 54 -2.95 2.99 20.35
CA ILE A 54 -3.40 3.94 21.39
C ILE A 54 -2.40 3.97 22.56
N ASN A 55 -2.01 2.80 23.07
CA ASN A 55 -1.05 2.69 24.17
C ASN A 55 0.31 3.31 23.80
N MET A 56 0.76 3.11 22.55
CA MET A 56 1.98 3.74 22.04
C MET A 56 1.86 5.27 22.04
N LEU A 57 0.76 5.82 21.52
CA LEU A 57 0.56 7.27 21.49
C LEU A 57 0.50 7.87 22.91
N GLU A 58 -0.17 7.19 23.84
CA GLU A 58 -0.23 7.61 25.25
C GLU A 58 1.18 7.61 25.88
N SER A 59 1.97 6.58 25.63
CA SER A 59 3.35 6.50 26.14
C SER A 59 4.25 7.63 25.60
N VAL A 60 4.08 7.99 24.32
CA VAL A 60 4.82 9.11 23.70
C VAL A 60 4.32 10.45 24.25
N TYR A 61 2.99 10.59 24.42
CA TYR A 61 2.40 11.79 25.01
C TYR A 61 2.94 12.05 26.42
N LEU A 62 2.96 11.03 27.29
CA LEU A 62 3.47 11.16 28.66
C LEU A 62 4.93 11.59 28.69
N GLN A 63 5.78 11.03 27.81
CA GLN A 63 7.18 11.43 27.69
C GLN A 63 7.33 12.89 27.25
N LEU A 64 6.54 13.33 26.27
CA LEU A 64 6.57 14.72 25.79
C LEU A 64 5.96 15.71 26.78
N PHE A 65 4.98 15.28 27.57
CA PHE A 65 4.35 16.09 28.62
C PHE A 65 5.37 16.42 29.72
N VAL A 66 6.16 15.44 30.17
CA VAL A 66 7.24 15.66 31.15
C VAL A 66 8.28 16.66 30.62
N LEU A 67 8.49 16.71 29.30
CA LEU A 67 9.42 17.64 28.65
C LEU A 67 8.80 19.01 28.31
N GLY A 68 7.51 19.23 28.58
CA GLY A 68 6.81 20.45 28.20
C GLY A 68 6.69 20.66 26.67
N GLN A 69 6.78 19.59 25.90
CA GLN A 69 6.90 19.59 24.42
C GLN A 69 5.72 18.91 23.74
N GLU A 70 4.55 19.05 24.36
CA GLU A 70 3.35 18.30 24.06
C GLU A 70 2.78 18.56 22.65
N GLY A 71 3.01 19.75 22.08
CA GLY A 71 2.66 20.07 20.68
C GLY A 71 3.39 19.23 19.64
N THR A 72 4.51 18.59 20.02
CA THR A 72 5.33 17.74 19.13
C THR A 72 4.56 16.52 18.68
N LEU A 73 3.68 15.97 19.53
CA LEU A 73 2.85 14.82 19.19
C LEU A 73 1.97 15.13 17.97
N PHE A 74 1.29 16.27 17.95
CA PHE A 74 0.47 16.68 16.81
C PHE A 74 1.31 16.97 15.57
N ALA A 75 2.48 17.58 15.73
CA ALA A 75 3.36 17.84 14.59
C ALA A 75 3.82 16.51 13.94
N MET A 76 4.16 15.51 14.74
CA MET A 76 4.51 14.16 14.28
C MET A 76 3.32 13.46 13.60
N LEU A 77 2.15 13.47 14.22
CA LEU A 77 0.94 12.82 13.70
C LEU A 77 0.47 13.41 12.38
N PHE A 78 0.34 14.74 12.30
CA PHE A 78 -0.12 15.42 11.09
C PHE A 78 0.92 15.38 9.96
N SER A 79 2.22 15.40 10.28
CA SER A 79 3.28 15.18 9.28
C SER A 79 3.27 13.74 8.76
N GLY A 80 3.16 12.76 9.66
CA GLY A 80 3.08 11.34 9.31
C GLY A 80 1.86 11.04 8.43
N ALA A 81 0.69 11.55 8.82
CA ALA A 81 -0.53 11.45 8.02
C ALA A 81 -0.34 12.10 6.63
N SER A 82 0.31 13.27 6.56
CA SER A 82 0.59 13.96 5.30
C SER A 82 1.52 13.16 4.37
N ILE A 83 2.52 12.48 4.91
CA ILE A 83 3.42 11.60 4.14
C ILE A 83 2.65 10.41 3.58
N VAL A 84 1.82 9.77 4.40
CA VAL A 84 0.97 8.65 3.99
C VAL A 84 0.02 9.09 2.87
N VAL A 85 -0.64 10.23 3.02
CA VAL A 85 -1.53 10.79 1.99
C VAL A 85 -0.77 11.15 0.72
N LEU A 86 0.42 11.75 0.82
CA LEU A 86 1.20 12.10 -0.36
C LEU A 86 1.55 10.83 -1.17
N PHE A 87 1.97 9.78 -0.47
CA PHE A 87 2.34 8.51 -1.06
C PHE A 87 1.15 7.84 -1.77
N PHE A 88 0.02 7.65 -1.08
CA PHE A 88 -1.17 7.04 -1.67
C PHE A 88 -1.86 7.96 -2.70
N GLY A 89 -1.84 9.27 -2.47
CA GLY A 89 -2.44 10.30 -3.31
C GLY A 89 -1.80 10.39 -4.70
N VAL A 90 -0.48 10.24 -4.83
CA VAL A 90 0.19 10.17 -6.15
C VAL A 90 -0.33 8.98 -6.97
N ILE A 91 -0.50 7.82 -6.34
CA ILE A 91 -0.99 6.61 -7.00
C ILE A 91 -2.44 6.79 -7.42
N TYR A 92 -3.27 7.29 -6.51
CA TYR A 92 -4.68 7.51 -6.77
C TYR A 92 -4.91 8.61 -7.82
N ALA A 93 -4.04 9.63 -7.88
CA ALA A 93 -4.07 10.68 -8.92
C ALA A 93 -3.86 10.05 -10.30
N MET A 94 -2.87 9.17 -10.44
CA MET A 94 -2.63 8.49 -11.71
C MET A 94 -3.80 7.62 -12.13
N SER A 95 -4.36 6.82 -11.22
CA SER A 95 -5.53 5.98 -11.50
C SER A 95 -6.72 6.81 -11.97
N THR A 96 -7.06 7.83 -11.18
CA THR A 96 -8.27 8.63 -11.35
C THR A 96 -8.21 9.56 -12.56
N PHE A 97 -7.06 10.18 -12.83
CA PHE A 97 -6.96 11.16 -13.92
C PHE A 97 -6.63 10.51 -15.26
N TYR A 98 -5.79 9.47 -15.31
CA TYR A 98 -5.23 8.96 -16.56
C TYR A 98 -5.68 7.56 -16.95
N PHE A 99 -6.01 6.69 -15.99
CA PHE A 99 -6.39 5.28 -16.24
C PHE A 99 -7.90 5.01 -16.19
N SER A 100 -8.69 5.92 -15.59
CA SER A 100 -10.15 5.80 -15.62
C SER A 100 -10.70 5.93 -17.04
N LYS A 101 -11.58 5.00 -17.45
CA LYS A 101 -12.37 5.11 -18.70
C LYS A 101 -13.52 6.13 -18.59
N ASP A 102 -13.85 6.56 -17.37
CA ASP A 102 -14.96 7.49 -17.11
C ASP A 102 -14.77 8.84 -17.79
N LEU A 103 -13.52 9.25 -18.03
CA LEU A 103 -13.22 10.52 -18.68
C LEU A 103 -13.82 10.60 -20.09
N GLU A 104 -13.75 9.51 -20.86
CA GLU A 104 -14.30 9.46 -22.21
C GLU A 104 -15.81 9.76 -22.16
N ARG A 105 -16.52 9.20 -21.18
CA ARG A 105 -17.96 9.43 -20.98
C ARG A 105 -18.27 10.84 -20.46
N LEU A 106 -17.47 11.34 -19.53
CA LEU A 106 -17.68 12.65 -18.88
C LEU A 106 -17.44 13.82 -19.84
N LEU A 107 -16.61 13.65 -20.86
CA LEU A 107 -16.33 14.70 -21.85
C LEU A 107 -17.46 14.92 -22.86
N TYR A 108 -18.37 13.96 -23.01
CA TYR A 108 -19.58 14.15 -23.83
C TYR A 108 -20.68 14.92 -23.09
N LEU A 109 -20.55 15.09 -21.78
CA LEU A 109 -21.49 15.88 -20.98
C LEU A 109 -21.10 17.36 -21.02
N PRO A 110 -22.05 18.30 -20.95
CA PRO A 110 -21.80 19.74 -20.91
C PRO A 110 -21.26 20.18 -19.54
N LEU A 111 -20.12 19.63 -19.12
CA LEU A 111 -19.46 19.88 -17.85
C LEU A 111 -18.22 20.74 -18.05
N GLN A 112 -18.00 21.71 -17.16
CA GLN A 112 -16.77 22.50 -17.18
C GLN A 112 -15.57 21.62 -16.75
N GLU A 113 -14.43 21.76 -17.42
CA GLU A 113 -13.20 21.01 -17.14
C GLU A 113 -12.76 21.12 -15.67
N GLY A 114 -12.87 22.32 -15.10
CA GLY A 114 -12.59 22.58 -13.69
C GLY A 114 -13.53 21.84 -12.74
N SER A 115 -14.80 21.63 -13.14
CA SER A 115 -15.77 20.83 -12.39
C SER A 115 -15.39 19.35 -12.39
N ILE A 116 -14.84 18.83 -13.49
CA ILE A 116 -14.35 17.44 -13.59
C ILE A 116 -13.12 17.25 -12.70
N VAL A 117 -12.12 18.14 -12.80
CA VAL A 117 -10.90 18.07 -11.98
C VAL A 117 -11.23 18.18 -10.50
N GLY A 118 -12.08 19.15 -10.13
CA GLY A 118 -12.51 19.34 -8.74
C GLY A 118 -13.26 18.14 -8.19
N ALA A 119 -14.16 17.52 -8.98
CA ALA A 119 -14.94 16.38 -8.52
C ALA A 119 -14.10 15.12 -8.36
N LYS A 120 -13.15 14.89 -9.28
CA LYS A 120 -12.16 13.82 -9.15
C LYS A 120 -11.30 14.03 -7.92
N PHE A 121 -10.74 15.23 -7.74
CA PHE A 121 -9.93 15.57 -6.56
C PHE A 121 -10.68 15.37 -5.25
N LEU A 122 -11.94 15.82 -5.14
CA LEU A 122 -12.75 15.59 -3.95
C LEU A 122 -13.02 14.10 -3.69
N ASN A 123 -13.26 13.30 -4.74
CA ASN A 123 -13.32 11.84 -4.58
C ASN A 123 -12.03 11.27 -3.99
N MET A 124 -10.87 11.77 -4.46
CA MET A 124 -9.58 11.37 -3.91
C MET A 124 -9.46 11.69 -2.43
N VAL A 125 -9.83 12.91 -2.02
CA VAL A 125 -9.83 13.29 -0.60
C VAL A 125 -10.72 12.36 0.23
N PHE A 126 -11.91 12.00 -0.26
CA PHE A 126 -12.79 11.04 0.41
C PHE A 126 -12.17 9.65 0.54
N TYR A 127 -11.43 9.18 -0.46
CA TYR A 127 -10.73 7.90 -0.38
C TYR A 127 -9.62 7.91 0.67
N GLU A 128 -8.89 9.01 0.80
CA GLU A 128 -7.83 9.16 1.81
C GLU A 128 -8.37 9.23 3.24
N TYR A 129 -9.60 9.71 3.45
CA TYR A 129 -10.22 9.66 4.78
C TYR A 129 -10.34 8.26 5.36
N LEU A 130 -10.44 7.21 4.52
CA LEU A 130 -10.44 5.83 5.00
C LEU A 130 -9.13 5.44 5.68
N ILE A 131 -8.03 6.13 5.37
CA ILE A 131 -6.69 5.89 5.92
C ILE A 131 -6.37 6.89 7.03
N VAL A 132 -6.68 8.17 6.82
CA VAL A 132 -6.32 9.27 7.73
C VAL A 132 -7.16 9.28 9.00
N LEU A 133 -8.47 8.99 8.91
CA LEU A 133 -9.34 9.03 10.09
C LEU A 133 -8.92 7.98 11.13
N PRO A 134 -8.73 6.68 10.80
CA PRO A 134 -8.26 5.70 11.79
C PRO A 134 -6.91 6.07 12.42
N LEU A 135 -6.02 6.75 11.67
CA LEU A 135 -4.71 7.15 12.15
C LEU A 135 -4.78 8.32 13.17
N LEU A 136 -5.65 9.30 12.94
CA LEU A 136 -5.73 10.51 13.76
C LEU A 136 -6.76 10.43 14.89
N ILE A 137 -7.85 9.68 14.74
CA ILE A 137 -8.90 9.55 15.76
C ILE A 137 -8.36 9.15 17.15
N PRO A 138 -7.42 8.21 17.30
CA PRO A 138 -6.86 7.83 18.61
C PRO A 138 -6.31 9.02 19.39
N ALA A 139 -5.64 9.94 18.70
CA ALA A 139 -5.06 11.11 19.31
C ALA A 139 -6.10 12.11 19.83
N PHE A 140 -7.38 11.97 19.47
CA PHE A 140 -8.47 12.76 20.06
C PHE A 140 -8.84 12.29 21.47
N PHE A 141 -8.70 11.00 21.76
CA PHE A 141 -9.17 10.37 23.00
C PHE A 141 -8.12 10.30 24.11
N ILE A 142 -6.87 10.66 23.80
CA ILE A 142 -5.82 10.77 24.81
C ILE A 142 -6.25 11.88 25.78
N PRO A 143 -6.36 11.62 27.09
CA PRO A 143 -6.80 12.62 28.05
C PRO A 143 -5.74 13.72 28.10
N PHE A 144 -6.04 14.87 27.48
CA PHE A 144 -5.23 16.08 27.57
C PHE A 144 -5.79 16.93 28.71
N PRO A 145 -5.14 17.00 29.88
CA PRO A 145 -5.67 17.76 31.01
C PRO A 145 -5.71 19.27 30.73
N ASP A 146 -4.97 19.77 29.72
CA ASP A 146 -4.59 21.19 29.65
C ASP A 146 -4.42 21.81 28.24
N MET A 147 -4.85 21.17 27.15
CA MET A 147 -4.50 21.62 25.78
C MET A 147 -5.58 22.42 25.03
N GLY A 148 -5.12 23.46 24.29
CA GLY A 148 -5.82 24.06 23.14
C GLY A 148 -7.05 24.93 23.43
N GLY A 149 -7.39 25.12 24.70
CA GLY A 149 -8.56 25.90 25.11
C GLY A 149 -9.89 25.33 24.58
N PRO A 150 -11.00 26.09 24.66
CA PRO A 150 -12.33 25.59 24.30
C PRO A 150 -12.50 25.27 22.81
N LEU A 151 -11.61 25.77 21.94
CA LEU A 151 -11.67 25.57 20.48
C LEU A 151 -10.87 24.36 19.97
N TYR A 152 -10.12 23.68 20.85
CA TYR A 152 -9.33 22.50 20.53
C TYR A 152 -10.12 21.48 19.69
N VAL A 153 -11.32 21.10 20.15
CA VAL A 153 -12.17 20.10 19.49
C VAL A 153 -12.49 20.50 18.05
N VAL A 154 -12.77 21.79 17.83
CA VAL A 154 -13.08 22.32 16.49
C VAL A 154 -11.83 22.27 15.60
N TYR A 155 -10.70 22.74 16.11
CA TYR A 155 -9.43 22.72 15.36
C TYR A 155 -9.01 21.30 15.00
N PHE A 156 -9.18 20.34 15.91
CA PHE A 156 -8.80 18.95 15.68
C PHE A 156 -9.71 18.29 14.63
N ILE A 157 -11.03 18.41 14.78
CA ILE A 157 -11.99 17.82 13.85
C ILE A 157 -11.82 18.42 12.45
N VAL A 158 -11.79 19.74 12.33
CA VAL A 158 -11.63 20.40 11.01
C VAL A 158 -10.23 20.14 10.45
N GLY A 159 -9.21 20.17 11.32
CA GLY A 159 -7.84 19.84 10.98
C GLY A 159 -7.74 18.46 10.33
N MET A 160 -8.33 17.44 10.96
CA MET A 160 -8.37 16.05 10.49
C MET A 160 -8.93 15.92 9.07
N PHE A 161 -10.01 16.65 8.74
CA PHE A 161 -10.58 16.67 7.39
C PHE A 161 -9.73 17.46 6.39
N LEU A 162 -8.98 18.46 6.81
CA LEU A 162 -8.17 19.28 5.90
C LEU A 162 -6.77 18.70 5.63
N VAL A 163 -6.22 17.85 6.52
CA VAL A 163 -4.89 17.24 6.35
C VAL A 163 -4.64 16.68 4.95
N PRO A 164 -5.57 15.91 4.34
CA PRO A 164 -5.26 15.26 3.08
C PRO A 164 -5.15 16.24 1.90
N VAL A 165 -5.70 17.46 2.02
CA VAL A 165 -5.86 18.38 0.89
C VAL A 165 -4.51 18.84 0.34
N ILE A 166 -3.60 19.31 1.19
CA ILE A 166 -2.30 19.85 0.77
C ILE A 166 -1.40 18.76 0.15
N PRO A 167 -1.15 17.62 0.81
CA PRO A 167 -0.29 16.58 0.26
C PRO A 167 -0.85 16.01 -1.04
N LEU A 168 -2.17 15.83 -1.13
CA LEU A 168 -2.82 15.30 -2.32
C LEU A 168 -2.84 16.31 -3.48
N ALA A 169 -2.95 17.61 -3.19
CA ALA A 169 -2.76 18.68 -4.18
C ALA A 169 -1.33 18.64 -4.77
N ILE A 170 -0.31 18.55 -3.92
CA ILE A 170 1.09 18.43 -4.35
C ILE A 170 1.26 17.18 -5.23
N GLY A 171 0.79 16.02 -4.77
CA GLY A 171 0.89 14.77 -5.51
C GLY A 171 0.16 14.82 -6.85
N THR A 172 -1.02 15.42 -6.90
CA THR A 172 -1.83 15.55 -8.12
C THR A 172 -1.15 16.48 -9.14
N ILE A 173 -0.66 17.65 -8.70
CA ILE A 173 0.07 18.59 -9.55
C ILE A 173 1.36 17.97 -10.08
N LEU A 174 2.10 17.25 -9.22
CA LEU A 174 3.31 16.53 -9.60
C LEU A 174 3.00 15.51 -10.70
N VAL A 175 1.97 14.68 -10.51
CA VAL A 175 1.55 13.69 -11.50
C VAL A 175 1.16 14.36 -12.82
N MET A 176 0.35 15.42 -12.78
CA MET A 176 -0.05 16.13 -13.99
C MET A 176 1.15 16.75 -14.72
N THR A 177 2.11 17.29 -13.99
CA THR A 177 3.36 17.85 -14.54
C THR A 177 4.22 16.77 -15.19
N ILE A 178 4.47 15.64 -14.50
CA ILE A 178 5.22 14.51 -15.07
C ILE A 178 4.55 14.03 -16.35
N MET A 179 3.22 13.87 -16.33
CA MET A 179 2.47 13.36 -17.47
C MET A 179 2.47 14.30 -18.67
N LYS A 180 2.64 15.62 -18.46
CA LYS A 180 2.84 16.58 -19.55
C LYS A 180 4.13 16.28 -20.33
N PHE A 181 5.23 15.98 -19.63
CA PHE A 181 6.55 15.80 -20.25
C PHE A 181 6.83 14.36 -20.70
N VAL A 182 6.12 13.37 -20.18
CA VAL A 182 6.27 11.94 -20.55
C VAL A 182 5.54 11.62 -21.87
N ASN A 183 5.66 12.50 -22.87
CA ASN A 183 5.02 12.36 -24.17
C ASN A 183 5.94 11.71 -25.22
N VAL A 184 6.51 10.53 -24.92
CA VAL A 184 7.33 9.75 -25.88
C VAL A 184 6.80 8.33 -26.02
N ASP A 185 6.62 7.88 -27.26
CA ASP A 185 5.99 6.62 -27.65
C ASP A 185 6.57 5.37 -26.96
N GLY A 186 5.67 4.47 -26.55
CA GLY A 186 5.98 3.10 -26.14
C GLY A 186 6.65 2.88 -24.77
N LYS A 187 7.21 3.91 -24.13
CA LYS A 187 7.92 3.82 -22.83
C LYS A 187 7.22 4.54 -21.66
N LYS A 188 6.05 5.15 -21.91
CA LYS A 188 5.28 5.94 -20.92
C LYS A 188 4.95 5.14 -19.67
N ASP A 189 4.53 3.89 -19.83
CA ASP A 189 4.13 3.04 -18.71
C ASP A 189 5.31 2.62 -17.83
N MET A 190 6.51 2.47 -18.41
CA MET A 190 7.74 2.15 -17.68
C MET A 190 8.27 3.34 -16.89
N PHE A 191 8.26 4.55 -17.47
CA PHE A 191 8.71 5.76 -16.77
C PHE A 191 7.75 6.20 -15.64
N ARG A 192 6.43 5.99 -15.81
CA ARG A 192 5.42 6.21 -14.76
C ARG A 192 5.61 5.27 -13.57
N THR A 193 5.91 4.02 -13.89
CA THR A 193 6.28 2.96 -12.94
C THR A 193 7.56 3.31 -12.18
N ILE A 194 8.62 3.72 -12.88
CA ILE A 194 9.90 4.12 -12.29
C ILE A 194 9.74 5.36 -11.42
N SER A 195 8.89 6.33 -11.80
CA SER A 195 8.66 7.53 -10.99
C SER A 195 8.00 7.24 -9.64
N LEU A 196 7.16 6.20 -9.52
CA LEU A 196 6.56 5.79 -8.24
C LEU A 196 7.60 5.24 -7.27
N PHE A 197 8.43 4.33 -7.75
CA PHE A 197 9.52 3.77 -6.94
C PHE A 197 10.60 4.81 -6.67
N LEU A 198 10.93 5.67 -7.64
CA LEU A 198 11.86 6.78 -7.45
C LEU A 198 11.34 7.75 -6.38
N PHE A 199 10.06 8.12 -6.43
CA PHE A 199 9.45 8.97 -5.41
C PHE A 199 9.52 8.31 -4.03
N LEU A 200 9.21 7.02 -3.92
CA LEU A 200 9.36 6.25 -2.68
C LEU A 200 10.81 6.24 -2.18
N PHE A 201 11.78 5.92 -3.05
CA PHE A 201 13.20 5.90 -2.69
C PHE A 201 13.72 7.28 -2.31
N VAL A 202 13.21 8.35 -2.94
CA VAL A 202 13.52 9.74 -2.57
C VAL A 202 12.90 10.09 -1.22
N MET A 203 11.64 9.71 -0.95
CA MET A 203 11.01 9.92 0.36
C MET A 203 11.76 9.19 1.47
N ILE A 204 12.11 7.93 1.24
CA ILE A 204 12.94 7.15 2.13
C ILE A 204 14.33 7.78 2.30
N GLY A 205 14.97 8.20 1.21
CA GLY A 205 16.29 8.81 1.24
C GLY A 205 16.31 10.13 2.01
N ILE A 206 15.29 10.98 1.81
CA ILE A 206 15.07 12.20 2.59
C ILE A 206 14.83 11.84 4.06
N GLN A 207 14.00 10.84 4.35
CA GLN A 207 13.76 10.41 5.72
C GLN A 207 15.04 9.88 6.38
N VAL A 208 15.87 9.10 5.68
CA VAL A 208 17.17 8.63 6.18
C VAL A 208 18.10 9.81 6.45
N LEU A 209 18.15 10.80 5.54
CA LEU A 209 18.95 12.01 5.74
C LEU A 209 18.48 12.82 6.95
N VAL A 210 17.16 13.01 7.09
CA VAL A 210 16.53 13.72 8.23
C VAL A 210 16.75 12.94 9.53
N SER A 211 16.52 11.63 9.55
CA SER A 211 16.77 10.79 10.72
C SER A 211 18.24 10.84 11.11
N ARG A 212 19.17 10.70 10.16
CA ARG A 212 20.60 10.80 10.44
C ARG A 212 21.01 12.17 10.97
N THR A 213 20.47 13.26 10.42
CA THR A 213 20.74 14.62 10.94
C THR A 213 20.08 14.90 12.28
N ALA A 214 18.94 14.26 12.59
CA ALA A 214 18.29 14.33 13.89
C ALA A 214 19.01 13.49 14.96
N THR A 215 19.62 12.36 14.58
CA THR A 215 20.36 11.47 15.50
C THR A 215 21.86 11.76 15.57
N SER A 216 22.44 12.51 14.63
CA SER A 216 23.84 12.94 14.68
C SER A 216 23.99 14.15 15.59
N LEU A 217 23.76 13.97 16.89
CA LEU A 217 24.32 14.87 17.89
C LEU A 217 25.84 14.63 17.92
N PRO A 218 26.67 15.67 17.74
CA PRO A 218 28.10 15.57 18.00
C PRO A 218 28.32 15.00 19.42
N PRO A 219 29.16 13.97 19.61
CA PRO A 219 29.43 13.45 20.94
C PRO A 219 29.99 14.59 21.81
N GLY A 220 29.23 14.99 22.84
CA GLY A 220 29.53 16.13 23.73
C GLY A 220 28.50 17.27 23.75
N SER A 221 27.54 17.34 22.82
CA SER A 221 26.50 18.40 22.79
C SER A 221 25.13 17.96 23.31
N GLU A 222 25.02 16.77 23.91
CA GLU A 222 23.76 16.22 24.43
C GLU A 222 23.18 17.10 25.55
N ALA A 223 24.05 17.66 26.41
CA ALA A 223 23.65 18.58 27.48
C ALA A 223 23.16 19.94 26.94
N GLU A 224 23.76 20.45 25.86
CA GLU A 224 23.31 21.69 25.19
C GLU A 224 22.00 21.47 24.41
N PHE A 225 21.82 20.31 23.79
CA PHE A 225 20.59 19.93 23.12
C PHE A 225 19.44 19.74 24.12
N LEU A 226 19.69 19.07 25.24
CA LEU A 226 18.74 18.97 26.37
C LEU A 226 18.41 20.35 26.93
N ALA A 227 19.40 21.23 27.09
CA ALA A 227 19.18 22.60 27.54
C ALA A 227 18.35 23.42 26.52
N ALA A 228 18.57 23.24 25.21
CA ALA A 228 17.78 23.89 24.16
C ALA A 228 16.33 23.36 24.10
N LEU A 229 16.12 22.05 24.33
CA LEU A 229 14.79 21.44 24.45
C LEU A 229 14.01 22.03 25.64
N LEU A 230 14.69 22.27 26.76
CA LEU A 230 14.06 22.82 27.97
C LEU A 230 13.82 24.33 27.90
N ARG A 231 14.49 25.04 26.98
CA ARG A 231 14.44 26.51 26.87
C ARG A 231 13.32 27.02 25.96
N ASP A 232 12.91 26.24 24.95
CA ASP A 232 11.84 26.58 24.03
C ASP A 232 10.85 25.41 23.88
N GLN A 233 9.61 25.62 24.34
CA GLN A 233 8.49 24.66 24.25
C GLN A 233 8.15 24.27 22.80
N ASN A 234 8.61 25.05 21.81
CA ASN A 234 8.39 24.81 20.38
C ASN A 234 9.56 24.16 19.63
N SER A 235 10.67 23.89 20.31
CA SER A 235 11.91 23.44 19.65
C SER A 235 11.70 22.16 18.83
N LEU A 236 11.13 21.10 19.40
CA LEU A 236 10.89 19.86 18.65
C LEU A 236 9.77 19.99 17.60
N VAL A 237 8.73 20.78 17.86
CA VAL A 237 7.65 21.07 16.88
C VAL A 237 8.24 21.65 15.59
N ASN A 238 9.12 22.64 15.72
CA ASN A 238 9.75 23.29 14.58
C ASN A 238 10.80 22.39 13.90
N ILE A 239 11.48 21.51 14.64
CA ILE A 239 12.43 20.53 14.08
C ILE A 239 11.69 19.46 13.26
N VAL A 240 10.63 18.88 13.82
CA VAL A 240 9.82 17.84 13.17
C VAL A 240 9.07 18.39 11.95
N GLY A 241 8.54 19.61 12.06
CA GLY A 241 7.74 20.22 10.99
C GLY A 241 8.50 21.14 10.04
N ARG A 242 9.83 21.24 10.13
CA ARG A 242 10.67 22.05 9.22
C ARG A 242 10.49 21.66 7.75
N SER A 243 10.34 20.36 7.49
CA SER A 243 10.14 19.81 6.14
C SER A 243 8.71 19.97 5.63
N TYR A 244 7.74 20.19 6.53
CA TYR A 244 6.33 20.36 6.19
C TYR A 244 5.65 21.38 7.12
N PRO A 245 5.82 22.69 6.86
CA PRO A 245 5.29 23.77 7.69
C PRO A 245 3.79 23.70 8.03
N PRO A 246 2.87 23.17 7.16
CA PRO A 246 1.46 23.05 7.52
C PRO A 246 1.21 22.19 8.77
N ALA A 247 2.03 21.16 9.03
CA ALA A 247 1.92 20.37 10.26
C ALA A 247 2.30 21.17 11.51
N VAL A 248 3.24 22.12 11.40
CA VAL A 248 3.57 23.06 12.49
C VAL A 248 2.41 23.98 12.79
N TRP A 249 1.74 24.50 11.76
CA TRP A 249 0.62 25.42 11.94
C TRP A 249 -0.56 24.73 12.64
N ILE A 250 -0.96 23.55 12.21
CA ILE A 250 -2.05 22.83 12.89
C ILE A 250 -1.66 22.37 14.30
N SER A 251 -0.40 21.95 14.51
CA SER A 251 0.11 21.65 15.85
C SER A 251 0.04 22.87 16.77
N LYS A 252 0.54 24.04 16.32
CA LYS A 252 0.45 25.30 17.07
C LYS A 252 -0.98 25.72 17.35
N ALA A 253 -1.90 25.51 16.41
CA ALA A 253 -3.31 25.77 16.63
C ALA A 253 -3.92 24.89 17.73
N LEU A 254 -3.45 23.65 17.86
CA LEU A 254 -3.98 22.67 18.81
C LEU A 254 -3.41 22.80 20.22
N TYR A 255 -2.14 23.20 20.37
CA TYR A 255 -1.53 23.26 21.71
C TYR A 255 -1.53 24.68 22.31
N LEU A 256 -1.49 25.76 21.51
CA LEU A 256 -1.46 27.13 22.04
C LEU A 256 -2.77 27.49 22.76
N LYS A 257 -2.66 27.93 24.01
CA LYS A 257 -3.82 28.25 24.86
C LYS A 257 -4.45 29.62 24.53
N GLU A 258 -3.68 30.54 23.98
CA GLU A 258 -4.19 31.86 23.59
C GLU A 258 -5.06 31.76 22.34
N ALA A 259 -6.35 32.06 22.48
CA ALA A 259 -7.33 31.94 21.39
C ALA A 259 -6.94 32.72 20.12
N GLY A 260 -6.27 33.88 20.26
CA GLY A 260 -5.82 34.69 19.14
C GLY A 260 -4.69 34.04 18.32
N SER A 261 -3.69 33.47 18.98
CA SER A 261 -2.56 32.82 18.31
C SER A 261 -2.98 31.45 17.74
N GLY A 262 -3.78 30.68 18.48
CA GLY A 262 -4.34 29.41 18.00
C GLY A 262 -5.19 29.58 16.73
N LEU A 263 -6.10 30.57 16.71
CA LEU A 263 -6.93 30.88 15.55
C LEU A 263 -6.07 31.32 14.34
N PHE A 264 -5.04 32.13 14.56
CA PHE A 264 -4.15 32.58 13.47
C PHE A 264 -3.47 31.40 12.76
N TYR A 265 -2.88 30.47 13.52
CA TYR A 265 -2.25 29.28 12.93
C TYR A 265 -3.26 28.34 12.28
N PHE A 266 -4.46 28.21 12.84
CA PHE A 266 -5.54 27.45 12.23
C PHE A 266 -5.97 28.04 10.87
N VAL A 267 -6.13 29.37 10.81
CA VAL A 267 -6.47 30.09 9.56
C VAL A 267 -5.35 29.96 8.53
N LEU A 268 -4.07 29.99 8.93
CA LEU A 268 -2.95 29.71 8.02
C LEU A 268 -3.03 28.29 7.44
N PHE A 269 -3.32 27.28 8.27
CA PHE A 269 -3.46 25.90 7.82
C PHE A 269 -4.69 25.69 6.90
N ALA A 270 -5.86 26.21 7.30
CA ALA A 270 -7.07 26.10 6.50
C ALA A 270 -6.98 26.91 5.20
N GLY A 271 -6.42 28.12 5.27
CA GLY A 271 -6.20 29.00 4.13
C GLY A 271 -5.22 28.42 3.12
N SER A 272 -4.10 27.85 3.58
CA SER A 272 -3.17 27.15 2.70
C SER A 272 -3.81 25.92 2.04
N SER A 273 -4.59 25.13 2.78
CA SER A 273 -5.36 24.01 2.21
C SER A 273 -6.30 24.45 1.09
N LEU A 274 -7.01 25.57 1.29
CA LEU A 274 -7.87 26.16 0.27
C LEU A 274 -7.08 26.63 -0.96
N ILE A 275 -5.94 27.29 -0.76
CA ILE A 275 -5.07 27.75 -1.85
C ILE A 275 -4.58 26.56 -2.69
N PHE A 276 -4.11 25.48 -2.04
CA PHE A 276 -3.64 24.27 -2.74
C PHE A 276 -4.77 23.57 -3.51
N PHE A 277 -5.97 23.53 -2.94
CA PHE A 277 -7.16 23.01 -3.64
C PHE A 277 -7.47 23.83 -4.91
N LEU A 278 -7.54 25.16 -4.79
CA LEU A 278 -7.81 26.05 -5.92
C LEU A 278 -6.69 26.01 -6.97
N ALA A 279 -5.43 25.93 -6.54
CA ALA A 279 -4.27 25.76 -7.42
C ALA A 279 -4.38 24.47 -8.23
N THR A 280 -4.79 23.36 -7.60
CA THR A 280 -4.99 22.08 -8.29
C THR A 280 -6.09 22.16 -9.34
N ILE A 281 -7.20 22.84 -9.07
CA ILE A 281 -8.25 23.05 -10.08
C ILE A 281 -7.74 23.90 -11.24
N ARG A 282 -7.01 24.98 -10.96
CA ARG A 282 -6.51 25.92 -11.98
C ARG A 282 -5.43 25.29 -12.86
N ILE A 283 -4.43 24.65 -12.24
CA ILE A 283 -3.34 23.94 -12.93
C ILE A 283 -3.91 22.72 -13.64
N GLY A 284 -4.78 21.96 -12.98
CA GLY A 284 -5.42 20.79 -13.55
C GLY A 284 -6.25 21.13 -14.78
N LYS A 285 -7.00 22.24 -14.79
CA LYS A 285 -7.67 22.71 -16.00
C LYS A 285 -6.69 22.91 -17.16
N ALA A 286 -5.56 23.58 -16.93
CA ALA A 286 -4.58 23.84 -17.99
C ALA A 286 -3.88 22.55 -18.49
N LEU A 287 -3.52 21.65 -17.58
CA LEU A 287 -2.73 20.45 -17.89
C LEU A 287 -3.59 19.26 -18.36
N TYR A 288 -4.78 19.09 -17.80
CA TYR A 288 -5.64 17.92 -18.03
C TYR A 288 -6.22 17.90 -19.44
N VAL A 289 -6.60 19.08 -19.94
CA VAL A 289 -7.18 19.27 -21.27
C VAL A 289 -6.14 18.97 -22.35
N GLN A 290 -4.93 19.52 -22.21
CA GLN A 290 -3.81 19.24 -23.13
C GLN A 290 -3.39 17.76 -23.08
N GLY A 291 -3.35 17.16 -21.88
CA GLY A 291 -2.99 15.74 -21.72
C GLY A 291 -4.00 14.76 -22.30
N TYR A 292 -5.29 15.11 -22.33
CA TYR A 292 -6.34 14.27 -22.93
C TYR A 292 -6.38 14.36 -24.45
N PHE A 293 -6.33 15.58 -25.03
CA PHE A 293 -6.35 15.72 -26.50
C PHE A 293 -5.12 15.11 -27.16
N ASN A 294 -3.95 15.14 -26.50
CA ASN A 294 -2.76 14.40 -26.94
C ASN A 294 -2.96 12.87 -26.93
N LYS A 295 -3.92 12.34 -26.16
CA LYS A 295 -4.30 10.92 -26.13
C LYS A 295 -5.13 10.55 -27.36
N VAL A 296 -5.98 11.46 -27.84
CA VAL A 296 -6.86 11.27 -29.01
C VAL A 296 -6.07 11.43 -30.32
N GLU A 297 -5.08 12.31 -30.40
CA GLU A 297 -4.20 12.40 -31.58
C GLU A 297 -3.26 11.20 -31.73
N SER A 298 -3.08 10.41 -30.68
CA SER A 298 -2.34 9.13 -30.72
C SER A 298 -3.19 7.94 -31.20
N VAL A 299 -4.14 8.17 -32.11
CA VAL A 299 -4.73 7.09 -32.90
C VAL A 299 -3.62 6.49 -33.76
N LYS A 300 -3.09 5.39 -33.24
CA LYS A 300 -2.08 4.47 -33.79
C LYS A 300 -1.80 4.70 -35.29
N LYS A 301 -0.55 5.08 -35.61
CA LYS A 301 0.13 4.44 -36.74
C LYS A 301 0.02 2.94 -36.50
N VAL A 302 -0.88 2.27 -37.22
CA VAL A 302 -0.90 0.81 -37.30
C VAL A 302 0.49 0.43 -37.81
N THR A 303 1.37 0.02 -36.90
CA THR A 303 2.65 -0.55 -37.29
C THR A 303 2.27 -1.79 -38.09
N LYS A 304 2.52 -1.80 -39.40
CA LYS A 304 2.38 -3.00 -40.21
C LYS A 304 3.17 -4.08 -39.48
N VAL A 305 2.47 -5.05 -38.93
CA VAL A 305 3.10 -6.23 -38.36
C VAL A 305 3.72 -6.94 -39.56
N ASP A 306 5.04 -6.94 -39.60
CA ASP A 306 5.80 -7.53 -40.68
C ASP A 306 5.75 -9.05 -40.52
N TYR A 307 4.79 -9.69 -41.18
CA TYR A 307 4.56 -11.13 -41.11
C TYR A 307 5.72 -11.94 -41.73
N GLU A 308 6.67 -11.28 -42.40
CA GLU A 308 7.83 -11.91 -43.05
C GLU A 308 8.97 -12.24 -42.07
N LYS A 309 8.99 -11.62 -40.88
CA LYS A 309 9.91 -12.03 -39.81
C LYS A 309 9.39 -13.33 -39.21
N GLY A 310 10.07 -14.43 -39.51
CA GLY A 310 9.84 -15.73 -38.90
C GLY A 310 9.65 -15.59 -37.39
N PHE A 311 8.51 -16.06 -36.89
CA PHE A 311 8.23 -16.03 -35.47
C PHE A 311 9.13 -17.05 -34.78
N ASP A 312 10.03 -16.59 -33.90
CA ASP A 312 10.73 -17.49 -32.99
C ASP A 312 9.70 -18.29 -32.20
N GLN A 313 9.71 -19.62 -32.34
CA GLN A 313 8.88 -20.53 -31.54
C GLN A 313 9.33 -20.47 -30.07
N LYS A 314 8.83 -19.47 -29.33
CA LYS A 314 9.00 -19.41 -27.89
C LYS A 314 8.10 -20.44 -27.24
N SER A 315 8.61 -21.08 -26.19
CA SER A 315 7.82 -21.99 -25.34
C SER A 315 6.54 -21.30 -24.86
N VAL A 316 5.41 -22.01 -24.95
CA VAL A 316 4.07 -21.49 -24.64
C VAL A 316 3.98 -20.95 -23.21
N TRP A 317 4.50 -21.68 -22.22
CA TRP A 317 4.51 -21.19 -20.82
C TRP A 317 5.32 -19.91 -20.64
N LYS A 318 6.41 -19.73 -21.40
CA LYS A 318 7.21 -18.50 -21.38
C LYS A 318 6.42 -17.33 -21.94
N ALA A 319 5.62 -17.56 -22.98
CA ALA A 319 4.76 -16.52 -23.55
C ALA A 319 3.70 -16.06 -22.53
N VAL A 320 3.06 -17.00 -21.82
CA VAL A 320 2.11 -16.70 -20.74
C VAL A 320 2.78 -15.91 -19.62
N PHE A 321 3.94 -16.35 -19.15
CA PHE A 321 4.73 -15.63 -18.14
C PHE A 321 5.09 -14.21 -18.57
N ILE A 322 5.63 -14.04 -19.78
CA ILE A 322 6.01 -12.73 -20.31
C ILE A 322 4.79 -11.82 -20.47
N ASN A 323 3.64 -12.37 -20.86
CA ASN A 323 2.40 -11.63 -20.95
C ASN A 323 1.97 -11.12 -19.57
N ASP A 324 1.89 -12.00 -18.57
CA ASP A 324 1.50 -11.65 -17.19
C ASP A 324 2.45 -10.60 -16.58
N PHE A 325 3.77 -10.81 -16.73
CA PHE A 325 4.79 -9.83 -16.33
C PHE A 325 4.58 -8.47 -16.99
N ARG A 326 4.38 -8.42 -18.31
CA ARG A 326 4.21 -7.16 -19.04
C ARG A 326 2.93 -6.44 -18.64
N VAL A 327 1.82 -7.16 -18.47
CA VAL A 327 0.54 -6.57 -18.04
C VAL A 327 0.71 -5.88 -16.69
N VAL A 328 1.41 -6.52 -15.76
CA VAL A 328 1.67 -5.94 -14.43
C VAL A 328 2.59 -4.74 -14.51
N MET A 329 3.75 -4.88 -15.15
CA MET A 329 4.75 -3.81 -15.21
C MET A 329 4.30 -2.58 -16.02
N ARG A 330 3.39 -2.78 -16.98
CA ARG A 330 2.84 -1.69 -17.81
C ARG A 330 1.58 -1.04 -17.22
N THR A 331 1.01 -1.61 -16.17
CA THR A 331 -0.19 -1.04 -15.52
C THR A 331 0.19 -0.57 -14.12
N PRO A 332 0.35 0.74 -13.86
CA PRO A 332 0.88 1.23 -12.59
C PRO A 332 0.11 0.75 -11.35
N VAL A 333 -1.21 0.63 -11.46
CA VAL A 333 -2.05 0.11 -10.37
C VAL A 333 -1.73 -1.37 -10.10
N TYR A 334 -1.54 -2.19 -11.14
CA TYR A 334 -1.17 -3.60 -10.97
C TYR A 334 0.22 -3.70 -10.37
N MET A 335 1.20 -3.00 -10.94
CA MET A 335 2.55 -3.01 -10.41
C MET A 335 2.59 -2.57 -8.95
N PHE A 336 1.89 -1.50 -8.58
CA PHE A 336 1.89 -1.04 -7.20
C PHE A 336 1.33 -2.10 -6.24
N ASN A 337 0.18 -2.69 -6.56
CA ASN A 337 -0.42 -3.67 -5.67
C ASN A 337 0.30 -5.04 -5.69
N CYS A 338 0.88 -5.44 -6.82
CA CYS A 338 1.52 -6.75 -7.01
C CYS A 338 3.01 -6.74 -6.59
N VAL A 339 3.74 -5.66 -6.91
CA VAL A 339 5.20 -5.55 -6.72
C VAL A 339 5.54 -4.70 -5.51
N SER A 340 4.78 -3.65 -5.18
CA SER A 340 5.19 -2.78 -4.07
C SER A 340 5.10 -3.46 -2.71
N ILE A 341 4.16 -4.37 -2.45
CA ILE A 341 4.14 -5.14 -1.16
C ILE A 341 5.43 -5.95 -1.00
N VAL A 342 5.90 -6.54 -2.09
CA VAL A 342 7.09 -7.39 -2.19
C VAL A 342 8.38 -6.59 -1.99
N VAL A 343 8.39 -5.30 -2.38
CA VAL A 343 9.54 -4.39 -2.26
C VAL A 343 9.50 -3.56 -0.98
N LEU A 344 8.34 -3.02 -0.62
CA LEU A 344 8.16 -2.08 0.50
C LEU A 344 8.43 -2.74 1.84
N LEU A 345 7.86 -3.91 2.10
CA LEU A 345 7.97 -4.54 3.42
C LEU A 345 9.44 -4.84 3.78
N PRO A 346 10.24 -5.48 2.90
CA PRO A 346 11.65 -5.70 3.19
C PRO A 346 12.46 -4.39 3.30
N VAL A 347 12.14 -3.39 2.47
CA VAL A 347 12.76 -2.06 2.48
C VAL A 347 12.50 -1.36 3.82
N ILE A 348 11.25 -1.33 4.30
CA ILE A 348 10.88 -0.74 5.60
C ILE A 348 11.59 -1.46 6.74
N LEU A 349 11.56 -2.81 6.74
CA LEU A 349 12.23 -3.63 7.77
C LEU A 349 13.75 -3.40 7.80
N PHE A 350 14.38 -3.12 6.65
CA PHE A 350 15.81 -2.86 6.56
C PHE A 350 16.20 -1.41 6.85
N LEU A 351 15.36 -0.44 6.49
CA LEU A 351 15.67 0.98 6.63
C LEU A 351 15.35 1.53 8.01
N MET A 352 14.24 1.12 8.63
CA MET A 352 13.87 1.54 10.00
C MET A 352 15.04 1.41 11.00
N PRO A 353 15.76 0.28 11.06
CA PRO A 353 16.88 0.11 11.99
C PRO A 353 18.09 0.97 11.61
N VAL A 354 18.38 1.11 10.31
CA VAL A 354 19.48 1.99 9.84
C VAL A 354 19.19 3.46 10.16
N MET A 355 17.90 3.83 10.23
CA MET A 355 17.44 5.18 10.52
C MET A 355 17.40 5.49 12.02
N THR A 356 17.15 4.48 12.86
CA THR A 356 17.11 4.62 14.33
C THR A 356 18.43 4.29 15.02
N GLY A 357 19.53 4.17 14.27
CA GLY A 357 20.86 3.83 14.82
C GLY A 357 20.98 2.37 15.29
N GLY A 358 20.07 1.50 14.87
CA GLY A 358 20.04 0.07 15.18
C GLY A 358 19.36 -0.27 16.51
N ALA A 359 18.92 0.72 17.30
CA ALA A 359 18.38 0.51 18.63
C ALA A 359 17.15 -0.43 18.63
N GLU A 360 16.24 -0.26 17.68
CA GLU A 360 15.00 -1.06 17.59
C GLU A 360 15.23 -2.53 17.21
N LEU A 361 16.33 -2.85 16.53
CA LEU A 361 16.73 -4.24 16.23
C LEU A 361 17.87 -4.73 17.11
N GLY A 362 18.32 -3.93 18.09
CA GLY A 362 19.36 -4.32 19.03
C GLY A 362 19.00 -5.59 19.80
N PHE A 363 17.70 -5.82 20.04
CA PHE A 363 17.23 -7.06 20.66
C PHE A 363 17.51 -8.29 19.78
N LEU A 364 17.45 -8.17 18.43
CA LEU A 364 17.76 -9.28 17.53
C LEU A 364 19.23 -9.68 17.59
N GLN A 365 20.12 -8.72 17.84
CA GLN A 365 21.55 -8.99 18.07
C GLN A 365 21.81 -9.71 19.40
N GLN A 366 20.90 -9.58 20.36
CA GLN A 366 21.00 -10.17 21.68
C GLN A 366 20.31 -11.53 21.79
N VAL A 367 19.66 -12.01 20.72
CA VAL A 367 19.00 -13.33 20.72
C VAL A 367 20.05 -14.44 20.84
N PRO A 368 20.01 -15.27 21.90
CA PRO A 368 20.94 -16.39 22.05
C PRO A 368 20.88 -17.35 20.87
N GLN A 369 22.02 -17.99 20.54
CA GLN A 369 22.11 -18.91 19.41
C GLN A 369 21.08 -20.05 19.46
N GLU A 370 20.73 -20.50 20.66
CA GLU A 370 19.71 -21.52 20.90
C GLU A 370 18.31 -21.14 20.39
N TYR A 371 17.97 -19.85 20.38
CA TYR A 371 16.65 -19.39 19.94
C TYR A 371 16.59 -18.98 18.46
N GLN A 372 17.72 -18.90 17.77
CA GLN A 372 17.77 -18.55 16.35
C GLN A 372 16.99 -19.50 15.43
N PRO A 373 16.90 -20.82 15.70
CA PRO A 373 16.03 -21.71 14.92
C PRO A 373 14.55 -21.30 14.92
N PHE A 374 14.03 -20.74 16.02
CA PHE A 374 12.66 -20.24 16.07
C PHE A 374 12.46 -19.02 15.16
N ILE A 375 13.50 -18.19 15.01
CA ILE A 375 13.51 -17.10 14.03
C ILE A 375 13.45 -17.67 12.61
N GLY A 376 14.21 -18.73 12.32
CA GLY A 376 14.15 -19.45 11.04
C GLY A 376 12.74 -19.96 10.71
N LEU A 377 12.07 -20.61 11.66
CA LEU A 377 10.69 -21.07 11.52
C LEU A 377 9.70 -19.89 11.37
N GLY A 378 9.92 -18.80 12.12
CA GLY A 378 9.17 -17.55 12.00
C GLY A 378 9.28 -16.92 10.62
N LEU A 379 10.47 -16.94 10.00
CA LEU A 379 10.69 -16.48 8.63
C LEU A 379 9.91 -17.33 7.62
N ILE A 380 9.86 -18.66 7.79
CA ILE A 380 9.04 -19.53 6.93
C ILE A 380 7.57 -19.11 7.02
N GLY A 381 7.05 -18.89 8.24
CA GLY A 381 5.69 -18.38 8.46
C GLY A 381 5.46 -17.02 7.80
N LEU A 382 6.41 -16.09 7.92
CA LEU A 382 6.36 -14.78 7.28
C LEU A 382 6.29 -14.90 5.75
N PHE A 383 7.09 -15.79 5.15
CA PHE A 383 7.07 -15.98 3.70
C PHE A 383 5.76 -16.57 3.21
N VAL A 384 5.17 -17.52 3.94
CA VAL A 384 3.83 -18.05 3.65
C VAL A 384 2.77 -16.94 3.74
N PHE A 385 2.86 -16.10 4.76
CA PHE A 385 1.96 -14.94 4.92
C PHE A 385 2.10 -13.95 3.76
N MET A 386 3.32 -13.62 3.35
CA MET A 386 3.57 -12.75 2.20
C MET A 386 2.99 -13.32 0.91
N ALA A 387 3.13 -14.62 0.68
CA ALA A 387 2.50 -15.29 -0.45
C ALA A 387 0.96 -15.19 -0.38
N GLY A 388 0.36 -15.23 0.80
CA GLY A 388 -1.09 -15.07 0.98
C GLY A 388 -1.61 -13.66 0.68
N VAL A 389 -0.86 -12.63 1.13
CA VAL A 389 -1.26 -11.22 1.02
C VAL A 389 -0.98 -10.64 -0.37
N ASN A 390 -0.02 -11.18 -1.10
CA ASN A 390 0.31 -10.69 -2.45
C ASN A 390 -0.87 -10.96 -3.41
N PRO A 391 -1.45 -9.97 -4.10
CA PRO A 391 -2.57 -10.21 -5.00
C PRO A 391 -2.17 -10.80 -6.37
N THR A 392 -0.87 -10.94 -6.67
CA THR A 392 -0.38 -11.26 -8.02
C THR A 392 -0.98 -12.55 -8.57
N GLN A 393 -0.96 -13.62 -7.79
CA GLN A 393 -1.48 -14.93 -8.19
C GLN A 393 -3.02 -14.97 -8.19
N SER A 394 -3.68 -14.27 -7.26
CA SER A 394 -5.14 -14.30 -7.09
C SER A 394 -5.88 -13.33 -8.00
N THR A 395 -5.16 -12.70 -8.93
CA THR A 395 -5.70 -11.75 -9.91
C THR A 395 -5.12 -11.97 -11.32
N THR A 396 -4.36 -13.04 -11.55
CA THR A 396 -3.67 -13.27 -12.84
C THR A 396 -4.62 -13.31 -14.05
N ILE A 397 -5.79 -13.93 -13.93
CA ILE A 397 -6.85 -13.96 -14.95
C ILE A 397 -7.73 -12.72 -14.84
N SER A 398 -8.08 -12.30 -13.62
CA SER A 398 -8.89 -11.10 -13.39
C SER A 398 -8.30 -9.84 -14.03
N ARG A 399 -6.96 -9.71 -14.06
CA ARG A 399 -6.24 -8.57 -14.69
C ARG A 399 -6.40 -8.50 -16.21
N GLU A 400 -6.80 -9.60 -16.86
CA GLU A 400 -7.04 -9.65 -18.31
C GLU A 400 -8.39 -9.03 -18.70
N GLY A 401 -9.34 -8.99 -17.77
CA GLY A 401 -10.65 -8.35 -17.95
C GLY A 401 -11.38 -8.83 -19.21
N ASN A 402 -11.89 -7.87 -19.99
CA ASN A 402 -12.60 -8.14 -21.25
C ASN A 402 -11.76 -8.85 -22.33
N SER A 403 -10.44 -8.98 -22.16
CA SER A 403 -9.57 -9.71 -23.10
C SER A 403 -9.29 -11.15 -22.68
N ALA A 404 -9.85 -11.63 -21.56
CA ALA A 404 -9.62 -12.99 -21.07
C ALA A 404 -10.05 -14.08 -22.08
N TRP A 405 -11.08 -13.82 -22.89
CA TRP A 405 -11.53 -14.76 -23.94
C TRP A 405 -10.42 -15.11 -24.93
N VAL A 406 -9.47 -14.19 -25.19
CA VAL A 406 -8.38 -14.43 -26.14
C VAL A 406 -7.53 -15.63 -25.72
N GLN A 407 -7.24 -15.77 -24.42
CA GLN A 407 -6.47 -16.92 -23.93
C GLN A 407 -7.25 -18.24 -23.97
N GLN A 408 -8.58 -18.18 -23.98
CA GLN A 408 -9.43 -19.38 -24.02
C GLN A 408 -9.49 -19.99 -25.43
N VAL A 409 -9.34 -19.18 -26.47
CA VAL A 409 -9.31 -19.65 -27.87
C VAL A 409 -7.91 -20.03 -28.35
N LEU A 410 -6.86 -19.56 -27.67
CA LEU A 410 -5.48 -19.94 -27.99
C LEU A 410 -5.23 -21.42 -27.61
N PRO A 411 -4.44 -22.15 -28.42
CA PRO A 411 -4.11 -23.56 -28.16
C PRO A 411 -3.05 -23.69 -27.04
N ILE A 412 -3.37 -23.20 -25.84
CA ILE A 412 -2.51 -23.24 -24.66
C ILE A 412 -2.89 -24.46 -23.81
N SER A 413 -1.92 -25.33 -23.53
CA SER A 413 -2.15 -26.46 -22.62
C SER A 413 -2.40 -25.96 -21.19
N LYS A 414 -3.25 -26.64 -20.42
CA LYS A 414 -3.49 -26.28 -19.00
C LYS A 414 -2.19 -26.27 -18.18
N ARG A 415 -1.26 -27.18 -18.51
CA ARG A 415 0.07 -27.23 -17.91
C ARG A 415 0.84 -25.94 -18.16
N ASP A 416 0.92 -25.49 -19.41
CA ASP A 416 1.65 -24.28 -19.77
C ASP A 416 1.01 -23.02 -19.20
N ALA A 417 -0.33 -22.98 -19.15
CA ALA A 417 -1.07 -21.90 -18.49
C ALA A 417 -0.74 -21.82 -17.00
N PHE A 418 -0.77 -22.95 -16.28
CA PHE A 418 -0.44 -23.00 -14.85
C PHE A 418 1.00 -22.56 -14.58
N ILE A 419 1.97 -23.16 -15.28
CA ILE A 419 3.41 -22.87 -15.08
C ILE A 419 3.69 -21.40 -15.43
N GLY A 420 3.15 -20.91 -16.55
CA GLY A 420 3.34 -19.52 -16.97
C GLY A 420 2.78 -18.52 -15.97
N ARG A 421 1.60 -18.78 -15.41
CA ARG A 421 0.96 -17.92 -14.40
C ARG A 421 1.60 -18.04 -13.01
N MET A 422 2.19 -19.18 -12.67
CA MET A 422 2.90 -19.38 -11.40
C MET A 422 4.29 -18.74 -11.40
N ALA A 423 4.93 -18.64 -12.56
CA ALA A 423 6.30 -18.13 -12.68
C ALA A 423 6.46 -16.69 -12.17
N PHE A 424 5.54 -15.77 -12.52
CA PHE A 424 5.68 -14.36 -12.12
C PHE A 424 5.50 -14.12 -10.61
N PRO A 425 4.44 -14.61 -9.95
CA PRO A 425 4.33 -14.56 -8.49
C PRO A 425 5.53 -15.20 -7.77
N LEU A 426 6.05 -16.31 -8.31
CA LEU A 426 7.21 -16.99 -7.74
C LEU A 426 8.49 -16.15 -7.83
N VAL A 427 8.74 -15.46 -8.96
CA VAL A 427 9.86 -14.52 -9.09
C VAL A 427 9.75 -13.41 -8.04
N LEU A 428 8.57 -12.83 -7.85
CA LEU A 428 8.35 -11.83 -6.81
C LEU A 428 8.59 -12.40 -5.41
N GLN A 429 8.09 -13.60 -5.12
CA GLN A 429 8.27 -14.26 -3.83
C GLN A 429 9.75 -14.50 -3.51
N VAL A 430 10.51 -15.07 -4.45
CA VAL A 430 11.95 -15.31 -4.28
C VAL A 430 12.70 -14.00 -4.08
N PHE A 431 12.33 -12.95 -4.80
CA PHE A 431 12.93 -11.63 -4.63
C PHE A 431 12.72 -11.09 -3.19
N SER A 432 11.50 -11.16 -2.65
CA SER A 432 11.23 -10.78 -1.26
C SER A 432 12.02 -11.63 -0.25
N MET A 433 12.09 -12.94 -0.45
CA MET A 433 12.82 -13.85 0.45
C MET A 433 14.30 -13.48 0.51
N VAL A 434 14.94 -13.32 -0.64
CA VAL A 434 16.37 -12.96 -0.73
C VAL A 434 16.61 -11.63 -0.03
N PHE A 435 15.76 -10.63 -0.24
CA PHE A 435 15.92 -9.32 0.39
C PHE A 435 15.82 -9.41 1.93
N ILE A 436 14.81 -10.12 2.46
CA ILE A 436 14.63 -10.29 3.91
C ILE A 436 15.82 -11.06 4.50
N LEU A 437 16.28 -12.14 3.86
CA LEU A 437 17.40 -12.95 4.33
C LEU A 437 18.72 -12.15 4.32
N VAL A 438 18.97 -11.33 3.29
CA VAL A 438 20.12 -10.42 3.25
C VAL A 438 20.05 -9.42 4.41
N GLY A 439 18.86 -8.89 4.72
CA GLY A 439 18.65 -8.06 5.90
C GLY A 439 19.03 -8.78 7.20
N MET A 440 18.62 -10.04 7.36
CA MET A 440 18.95 -10.84 8.55
C MET A 440 20.46 -11.08 8.70
N VAL A 441 21.18 -11.29 7.60
CA VAL A 441 22.65 -11.39 7.60
C VAL A 441 23.29 -10.11 8.14
N PHE A 442 22.78 -8.95 7.73
CA PHE A 442 23.34 -7.67 8.14
C PHE A 442 23.13 -7.38 9.64
N PHE A 443 21.94 -7.65 10.16
CA PHE A 443 21.58 -7.29 11.54
C PHE A 443 21.96 -8.32 12.59
N MET A 444 21.71 -9.59 12.32
CA MET A 444 21.76 -10.66 13.32
C MET A 444 22.91 -11.63 13.09
N LYS A 445 23.43 -11.72 11.85
CA LYS A 445 24.48 -12.66 11.43
C LYS A 445 24.16 -14.11 11.89
N PRO A 446 22.97 -14.64 11.59
CA PRO A 446 22.59 -15.99 12.00
C PRO A 446 23.45 -17.05 11.32
N ASP A 447 23.43 -18.27 11.87
CA ASP A 447 24.08 -19.42 11.25
C ASP A 447 23.60 -19.63 9.79
N PRO A 448 24.51 -19.86 8.81
CA PRO A 448 24.15 -20.07 7.42
C PRO A 448 23.14 -21.21 7.18
N SER A 449 23.14 -22.24 8.03
CA SER A 449 22.17 -23.34 7.95
C SER A 449 20.74 -22.88 8.21
N ILE A 450 20.53 -21.95 9.13
CA ILE A 450 19.22 -21.37 9.44
C ILE A 450 18.71 -20.57 8.25
N LEU A 451 19.58 -19.79 7.60
CA LEU A 451 19.22 -19.03 6.40
C LEU A 451 18.85 -19.93 5.23
N LEU A 452 19.64 -20.99 4.98
CA LEU A 452 19.36 -21.97 3.93
C LEU A 452 18.03 -22.69 4.18
N MET A 453 17.80 -23.15 5.42
CA MET A 453 16.56 -23.83 5.78
C MET A 453 15.35 -22.90 5.74
N ALA A 454 15.50 -21.63 6.16
CA ALA A 454 14.44 -20.63 6.02
C ALA A 454 14.13 -20.33 4.55
N PHE A 455 15.15 -20.29 3.67
CA PHE A 455 14.96 -20.09 2.23
C PHE A 455 14.22 -21.27 1.59
N PHE A 456 14.71 -22.50 1.75
CA PHE A 456 14.08 -23.67 1.14
C PHE A 456 12.73 -24.00 1.78
N GLY A 457 12.65 -23.95 3.11
CA GLY A 457 11.40 -24.10 3.87
C GLY A 457 10.38 -23.07 3.42
N GLY A 458 10.76 -21.79 3.39
CA GLY A 458 9.91 -20.70 2.90
C GLY A 458 9.46 -20.90 1.46
N PHE A 459 10.39 -21.23 0.56
CA PHE A 459 10.12 -21.45 -0.85
C PHE A 459 9.05 -22.52 -1.04
N PHE A 460 9.30 -23.75 -0.59
CA PHE A 460 8.37 -24.87 -0.80
C PHE A 460 7.06 -24.73 -0.03
N THR A 461 7.10 -24.19 1.19
CA THR A 461 5.88 -24.01 2.00
C THR A 461 4.98 -22.92 1.44
N SER A 462 5.53 -21.95 0.69
CA SER A 462 4.74 -20.88 0.05
C SER A 462 4.07 -21.29 -1.28
N LEU A 463 4.57 -22.32 -1.97
CA LEU A 463 4.05 -22.75 -3.28
C LEU A 463 2.55 -23.11 -3.28
N PRO A 464 2.00 -23.82 -2.26
CA PRO A 464 0.57 -24.11 -2.21
C PRO A 464 -0.30 -22.86 -2.18
N ILE A 465 0.14 -21.80 -1.50
CA ILE A 465 -0.62 -20.54 -1.43
C ILE A 465 -0.60 -19.82 -2.77
N LEU A 466 0.54 -19.82 -3.48
CA LEU A 466 0.61 -19.29 -4.83
C LEU A 466 -0.32 -20.05 -5.79
N ALA A 467 -0.32 -21.39 -5.71
CA ALA A 467 -1.18 -22.25 -6.52
C ALA A 467 -2.67 -22.08 -6.18
N LEU A 468 -3.03 -21.95 -4.89
CA LEU A 468 -4.39 -21.68 -4.43
C LEU A 468 -4.89 -20.35 -4.98
N GLY A 469 -4.07 -19.30 -4.97
CA GLY A 469 -4.45 -18.01 -5.53
C GLY A 469 -4.80 -18.11 -7.01
N ILE A 470 -3.97 -18.80 -7.81
CA ILE A 470 -4.26 -19.04 -9.23
C ILE A 470 -5.56 -19.82 -9.40
N LEU A 471 -5.77 -20.85 -8.59
CA LEU A 471 -6.95 -21.71 -8.65
C LEU A 471 -8.24 -20.94 -8.29
N VAL A 472 -8.20 -20.13 -7.23
CA VAL A 472 -9.31 -19.25 -6.83
C VAL A 472 -9.67 -18.29 -7.97
N ASP A 473 -8.66 -17.67 -8.58
CA ASP A 473 -8.89 -16.74 -9.69
C ASP A 473 -9.37 -17.43 -10.97
N THR A 474 -8.98 -18.69 -11.17
CA THR A 474 -9.45 -19.52 -12.30
C THR A 474 -10.90 -19.94 -12.13
N ILE A 475 -11.33 -20.25 -10.90
CA ILE A 475 -12.72 -20.65 -10.62
C ILE A 475 -13.65 -19.43 -10.61
N ARG A 476 -13.17 -18.28 -10.13
CA ARG A 476 -13.98 -17.08 -9.93
C ARG A 476 -13.31 -15.82 -10.47
N PRO A 477 -12.99 -15.73 -11.76
CA PRO A 477 -12.32 -14.54 -12.30
C PRO A 477 -13.24 -13.31 -12.25
N LYS A 478 -12.70 -12.16 -11.87
CA LYS A 478 -13.40 -10.86 -11.94
C LYS A 478 -13.04 -10.18 -13.26
N LEU A 479 -13.83 -10.45 -14.31
CA LEU A 479 -13.58 -9.95 -15.67
C LEU A 479 -14.27 -8.61 -15.97
N ASP A 480 -15.42 -8.36 -15.34
CA ASP A 480 -16.20 -7.14 -15.55
C ASP A 480 -15.70 -6.00 -14.64
N TRP A 481 -14.81 -5.17 -15.18
CA TRP A 481 -14.32 -3.97 -14.52
C TRP A 481 -13.98 -2.85 -15.51
N ASP A 482 -14.28 -1.62 -15.10
CA ASP A 482 -14.03 -0.40 -15.89
C ASP A 482 -12.68 0.26 -15.54
N ASP A 483 -12.17 -0.02 -14.34
CA ASP A 483 -10.92 0.51 -13.78
C ASP A 483 -10.02 -0.66 -13.35
N PRO A 484 -8.75 -0.72 -13.80
CA PRO A 484 -7.76 -1.69 -13.32
C PRO A 484 -7.69 -1.82 -11.80
N GLN A 485 -7.93 -0.75 -11.04
CA GLN A 485 -7.98 -0.80 -9.58
C GLN A 485 -9.02 -1.81 -9.05
N LYS A 486 -10.16 -1.97 -9.74
CA LYS A 486 -11.20 -2.92 -9.34
C LYS A 486 -10.77 -4.37 -9.54
N ALA A 487 -9.87 -4.67 -10.49
CA ALA A 487 -9.37 -6.01 -10.79
C ALA A 487 -8.44 -6.56 -9.70
N VAL A 488 -7.82 -5.66 -8.93
CA VAL A 488 -6.89 -6.02 -7.83
C VAL A 488 -7.46 -5.64 -6.46
N LYS A 489 -7.65 -4.34 -6.16
CA LYS A 489 -8.01 -3.89 -4.80
C LYS A 489 -9.43 -4.30 -4.39
N GLN A 490 -10.38 -4.26 -5.31
CA GLN A 490 -11.77 -4.63 -5.04
C GLN A 490 -12.08 -6.08 -5.45
N ASN A 491 -11.04 -6.91 -5.64
CA ASN A 491 -11.22 -8.30 -6.03
C ASN A 491 -11.26 -9.18 -4.78
N PHE A 492 -12.43 -9.79 -4.54
CA PHE A 492 -12.65 -10.65 -3.38
C PHE A 492 -11.75 -11.90 -3.39
N ASN A 493 -11.20 -12.29 -4.55
CA ASN A 493 -10.24 -13.40 -4.66
C ASN A 493 -8.96 -13.13 -3.86
N VAL A 494 -8.52 -11.87 -3.79
CA VAL A 494 -7.37 -11.46 -2.97
C VAL A 494 -7.63 -11.73 -1.50
N PHE A 495 -8.83 -11.38 -1.03
CA PHE A 495 -9.23 -11.61 0.35
C PHE A 495 -9.35 -13.11 0.67
N ILE A 496 -9.93 -13.92 -0.23
CA ILE A 496 -9.98 -15.38 -0.08
C ILE A 496 -8.56 -15.96 0.01
N ASN A 497 -7.66 -15.57 -0.90
CA ASN A 497 -6.29 -16.06 -0.90
C ASN A 497 -5.55 -15.70 0.39
N MET A 498 -5.77 -14.49 0.91
CA MET A 498 -5.20 -14.05 2.18
C MET A 498 -5.70 -14.90 3.35
N LEU A 499 -7.01 -15.16 3.45
CA LEU A 499 -7.57 -16.02 4.49
C LEU A 499 -7.05 -17.45 4.41
N LEU A 500 -6.95 -18.02 3.21
CA LEU A 500 -6.36 -19.34 2.99
C LEU A 500 -4.89 -19.37 3.40
N GLY A 501 -4.13 -18.32 3.06
CA GLY A 501 -2.73 -18.16 3.48
C GLY A 501 -2.56 -18.11 5.00
N ILE A 502 -3.37 -17.30 5.69
CA ILE A 502 -3.34 -17.19 7.16
C ILE A 502 -3.74 -18.53 7.80
N GLY A 503 -4.86 -19.13 7.36
CA GLY A 503 -5.33 -20.40 7.89
C GLY A 503 -4.31 -21.53 7.72
N TYR A 504 -3.67 -21.59 6.55
CA TYR A 504 -2.60 -22.55 6.28
C TYR A 504 -1.35 -22.30 7.13
N ALA A 505 -0.92 -21.04 7.29
CA ALA A 505 0.21 -20.69 8.14
C ALA A 505 -0.04 -21.04 9.62
N VAL A 506 -1.23 -20.73 10.13
CA VAL A 506 -1.62 -21.06 11.52
C VAL A 506 -1.68 -22.58 11.71
N LEU A 507 -2.30 -23.32 10.78
CA LEU A 507 -2.40 -24.77 10.85
C LEU A 507 -1.01 -25.43 10.85
N LEU A 508 -0.12 -25.02 9.93
CA LEU A 508 1.24 -25.55 9.90
C LEU A 508 2.07 -25.14 11.11
N GLY A 509 1.94 -23.90 11.57
CA GLY A 509 2.59 -23.42 12.79
C GLY A 509 2.16 -24.23 14.01
N PHE A 510 0.87 -24.54 14.13
CA PHE A 510 0.34 -25.38 15.20
C PHE A 510 0.85 -26.82 15.11
N LEU A 511 0.91 -27.42 13.92
CA LEU A 511 1.46 -28.77 13.72
C LEU A 511 2.95 -28.83 14.05
N VAL A 512 3.72 -27.81 13.66
CA VAL A 512 5.14 -27.69 14.03
C VAL A 512 5.30 -27.56 15.53
N TYR A 513 4.50 -26.69 16.17
CA TYR A 513 4.50 -26.53 17.63
C TYR A 513 4.21 -27.86 18.35
N LEU A 514 3.15 -28.57 17.96
CA LEU A 514 2.83 -29.89 18.53
C LEU A 514 3.93 -30.91 18.29
N GLY A 515 4.53 -30.92 17.10
CA GLY A 515 5.64 -31.81 16.78
C GLY A 515 6.89 -31.53 17.61
N MET A 516 7.20 -30.26 17.87
CA MET A 516 8.32 -29.87 18.71
C MET A 516 8.04 -30.19 20.19
N ASP A 517 6.86 -29.87 20.69
CA ASP A 517 6.46 -30.06 22.10
C ASP A 517 6.26 -31.55 22.47
N ARG A 518 5.55 -32.31 21.62
CA ARG A 518 5.14 -33.69 21.94
C ARG A 518 6.09 -34.76 21.44
N LEU A 519 6.79 -34.50 20.33
CA LEU A 519 7.67 -35.47 19.67
C LEU A 519 9.14 -35.08 19.77
N ASN A 520 9.47 -33.97 20.45
CA ASN A 520 10.83 -33.42 20.54
C ASN A 520 11.50 -33.27 19.16
N LEU A 521 10.71 -32.90 18.14
CA LEU A 521 11.25 -32.72 16.80
C LEU A 521 12.25 -31.59 16.78
N ALA A 522 13.46 -31.89 16.28
CA ALA A 522 14.44 -30.87 15.97
C ALA A 522 13.92 -29.93 14.87
N TRP A 523 14.35 -28.67 14.90
CA TRP A 523 13.88 -27.64 13.96
C TRP A 523 14.19 -27.99 12.49
N GLN A 524 15.26 -28.76 12.23
CA GLN A 524 15.57 -29.28 10.90
C GLN A 524 14.49 -30.25 10.42
N ALA A 525 14.05 -31.17 11.29
CA ALA A 525 13.00 -32.12 10.98
C ALA A 525 11.65 -31.41 10.76
N ALA A 526 11.34 -30.38 11.56
CA ALA A 526 10.18 -29.53 11.34
C ALA A 526 10.23 -28.82 9.98
N THR A 527 11.39 -28.29 9.59
CA THR A 527 11.57 -27.65 8.28
C THR A 527 11.39 -28.65 7.13
N ILE A 528 11.96 -29.85 7.25
CA ILE A 528 11.79 -30.92 6.25
C ILE A 528 10.32 -31.32 6.13
N PHE A 529 9.61 -31.46 7.25
CA PHE A 529 8.18 -31.70 7.28
C PHE A 529 7.41 -30.63 6.50
N LEU A 530 7.68 -29.34 6.76
CA LEU A 530 7.06 -28.23 6.03
C LEU A 530 7.33 -28.27 4.53
N VAL A 531 8.57 -28.59 4.12
CA VAL A 531 8.94 -28.77 2.70
C VAL A 531 8.14 -29.90 2.07
N LEU A 532 8.07 -31.07 2.72
CA LEU A 532 7.33 -32.22 2.21
C LEU A 532 5.83 -31.90 2.05
N VAL A 533 5.22 -31.29 3.06
CA VAL A 533 3.82 -30.88 3.02
C VAL A 533 3.60 -29.86 1.89
N GLY A 534 4.48 -28.87 1.76
CA GLY A 534 4.42 -27.86 0.70
C GLY A 534 4.49 -28.47 -0.71
N VAL A 535 5.40 -29.43 -0.93
CA VAL A 535 5.53 -30.14 -2.22
C VAL A 535 4.29 -30.98 -2.52
N VAL A 536 3.83 -31.80 -1.57
CA VAL A 536 2.67 -32.67 -1.75
C VAL A 536 1.41 -31.84 -2.02
N MET A 537 1.18 -30.79 -1.23
CA MET A 537 0.03 -29.90 -1.42
C MET A 537 0.08 -29.20 -2.78
N THR A 538 1.25 -28.72 -3.22
CA THR A 538 1.39 -28.11 -4.55
C THR A 538 1.06 -29.11 -5.66
N TRP A 539 1.51 -30.36 -5.54
CA TRP A 539 1.21 -31.42 -6.50
C TRP A 539 -0.29 -31.74 -6.56
N VAL A 540 -0.94 -31.84 -5.40
CA VAL A 540 -2.40 -32.03 -5.31
C VAL A 540 -3.14 -30.86 -5.98
N LEU A 541 -2.77 -29.62 -5.66
CA LEU A 541 -3.39 -28.42 -6.22
C LEU A 541 -3.20 -28.31 -7.73
N TYR A 542 -2.03 -28.70 -8.24
CA TYR A 542 -1.79 -28.81 -9.67
C TYR A 542 -2.73 -29.84 -10.32
N GLY A 543 -2.89 -31.02 -9.70
CA GLY A 543 -3.84 -32.03 -10.14
C GLY A 543 -5.30 -31.53 -10.16
N VAL A 544 -5.70 -30.74 -9.16
CA VAL A 544 -7.02 -30.10 -9.14
C VAL A 544 -7.14 -29.07 -10.28
N TYR A 545 -6.13 -28.21 -10.47
CA TYR A 545 -6.12 -27.21 -11.54
C TYR A 545 -6.32 -27.81 -12.93
N LEU A 546 -5.69 -28.97 -13.21
CA LEU A 546 -5.86 -29.66 -14.49
C LEU A 546 -7.30 -30.16 -14.72
N LYS A 547 -8.03 -30.48 -13.64
CA LYS A 547 -9.43 -30.92 -13.70
C LYS A 547 -10.41 -29.76 -13.79
N THR A 548 -10.03 -28.56 -13.35
CA THR A 548 -10.89 -27.37 -13.42
C THR A 548 -11.21 -27.01 -14.86
N ASP A 549 -12.48 -26.73 -15.15
CA ASP A 549 -12.91 -26.31 -16.48
C ASP A 549 -12.56 -24.82 -16.70
N THR A 550 -11.60 -24.55 -17.57
CA THR A 550 -11.09 -23.20 -17.86
C THR A 550 -11.78 -22.55 -19.06
N ARG A 551 -12.76 -23.22 -19.68
CA ARG A 551 -13.44 -22.78 -20.92
C ARG A 551 -14.80 -22.11 -20.67
N ARG A 552 -14.96 -21.34 -19.59
CA ARG A 552 -16.19 -20.56 -19.33
C ARG A 552 -16.02 -19.09 -19.61
#